data_AF-A0A1L8RJ93-F1
#
_entry.id   AF-A0A1L8RJ93-F1
#
_cell.length_a   1.000
_cell.length_b   1.000
_cell.length_c   1.000
_cell.angle_alpha   90.00
_cell.angle_beta   90.00
_cell.angle_gamma   90.00
#
_symmetry.space_group_name_H-M   'P 1'
#
loop_
_entity.id
_entity.type
_entity.pdbx_description
1 polymer ?
#
loop_
_entity_poly.entity_id
_entity_poly.type
_entity_poly.pdbx_seq_one_letter_code
_entity_poly.pdbx_strand_id
1 'polypeptide(L)'
;MFLNTRYKERKYTEYKNDERWQLIKAKSAETLLKFYDVVVVIISAGSVYFILFGNSTQTITLEHAFNYALYLVMFRYPVEYFSLRYYDKTL
;
A
#
# COMPACT_ATOMS: atom_id res chain seq x y z
N MET A 1 3.68 3.15 10.82
CA MET A 1 2.34 3.15 11.43
C MET A 1 2.02 4.49 12.11
N PHE A 2 2.74 4.93 13.15
CA PHE A 2 2.43 6.15 13.92
C PHE A 2 2.43 7.49 13.15
N LEU A 3 3.26 7.62 12.11
CA LEU A 3 3.37 8.87 11.34
C LEU A 3 2.11 9.17 10.52
N ASN A 4 1.48 8.14 9.95
CA ASN A 4 0.23 8.29 9.19
C ASN A 4 -0.92 8.73 10.11
N THR A 5 -1.06 8.07 11.27
CA THR A 5 -2.11 8.38 12.25
C THR A 5 -1.98 9.81 12.78
N ARG A 6 -0.77 10.22 13.19
CA ARG A 6 -0.51 11.59 13.66
C ARG A 6 -0.76 12.64 12.59
N TYR A 7 -0.40 12.36 11.33
CA TYR A 7 -0.66 13.28 10.22
C TYR A 7 -2.16 13.43 9.97
N LYS A 8 -2.91 12.33 9.99
CA LYS A 8 -4.37 12.34 9.84
C LYS A 8 -5.07 13.09 10.97
N GLU A 9 -4.66 12.88 12.22
CA GLU A 9 -5.23 13.56 13.38
C GLU A 9 -4.98 15.07 13.34
N ARG A 10 -3.76 15.49 13.00
CA ARG A 10 -3.42 16.91 12.87
C ARG A 10 -4.20 17.59 11.75
N LYS A 11 -4.34 16.91 10.60
CA LYS A 11 -5.12 17.43 9.48
C LYS A 11 -6.63 17.40 9.72
N TYR A 12 -7.12 16.46 10.52
CA TYR A 12 -8.51 16.44 10.95
C TYR A 12 -8.87 17.65 11.83
N THR A 13 -7.95 18.06 12.71
CA THR A 13 -8.11 19.27 13.53
C THR A 13 -7.95 20.55 12.71
N GLU A 14 -7.04 20.56 11.72
CA GLU A 14 -6.76 21.73 10.87
C GLU A 14 -7.86 21.99 9.84
N TYR A 15 -8.38 20.95 9.18
CA TYR A 15 -9.42 21.07 8.14
C TYR A 15 -10.85 20.88 8.65
N LYS A 16 -11.06 20.62 9.95
CA LYS A 16 -12.40 20.39 10.56
C LYS A 16 -13.31 19.41 9.78
N ASN A 17 -12.72 18.41 9.13
CA ASN A 17 -13.44 17.46 8.29
C ASN A 17 -14.18 18.07 7.07
N ASP A 18 -13.64 19.16 6.52
CA ASP A 18 -14.10 19.77 5.26
C ASP A 18 -14.12 18.77 4.10
N GLU A 19 -14.97 19.06 3.10
CA GLU A 19 -15.09 18.27 1.86
C GLU A 19 -13.74 18.03 1.18
N ARG A 20 -12.83 19.03 1.22
CA ARG A 20 -11.45 18.91 0.73
C ARG A 20 -10.68 17.77 1.40
N TRP A 21 -10.81 17.62 2.72
CA TRP A 21 -10.13 16.56 3.47
C TRP A 21 -10.71 15.18 3.15
N GLN A 22 -12.02 15.09 2.91
CA GLN A 22 -12.65 13.84 2.44
C GLN A 22 -12.16 13.46 1.04
N LEU A 23 -12.03 14.43 0.15
CA LEU A 23 -11.57 14.21 -1.23
C LEU A 23 -10.10 13.76 -1.28
N ILE A 24 -9.23 14.35 -0.45
CA ILE A 24 -7.82 13.93 -0.28
C ILE A 24 -7.74 12.50 0.27
N LYS A 25 -8.58 12.14 1.26
CA LYS A 25 -8.68 10.77 1.77
C LYS A 25 -9.15 9.77 0.71
N ALA A 26 -10.15 10.14 -0.09
CA ALA A 26 -10.67 9.28 -1.14
C ALA A 26 -9.59 8.99 -2.21
N LYS A 27 -8.88 10.02 -2.69
CA LYS A 27 -7.80 9.84 -3.68
C LYS A 27 -6.60 9.07 -3.14
N SER A 28 -6.21 9.31 -1.88
CA SER A 28 -5.14 8.53 -1.24
C SER A 28 -5.53 7.06 -1.07
N ALA A 29 -6.79 6.77 -0.73
CA ALA A 29 -7.31 5.40 -0.68
C ALA A 29 -7.33 4.73 -2.07
N GLU A 30 -7.73 5.44 -3.12
CA GLU A 30 -7.68 4.94 -4.50
C GLU A 30 -6.25 4.61 -4.94
N THR A 31 -5.28 5.44 -4.55
CA THR A 31 -3.86 5.19 -4.82
C THR A 31 -3.36 3.94 -4.10
N LEU A 32 -3.86 3.71 -2.88
CA LEU A 32 -3.56 2.50 -2.12
C LEU A 32 -4.16 1.24 -2.76
N LEU A 33 -5.38 1.33 -3.29
CA LEU A 33 -6.01 0.24 -4.04
C LEU A 33 -5.19 -0.12 -5.28
N LYS A 34 -4.76 0.90 -6.06
CA LYS A 34 -3.87 0.68 -7.21
C LYS A 34 -2.54 0.02 -6.81
N PHE A 35 -1.98 0.40 -5.66
CA PHE A 35 -0.79 -0.27 -5.12
C PHE A 35 -1.05 -1.76 -4.84
N TYR A 36 -2.18 -2.11 -4.22
CA TYR A 36 -2.55 -3.50 -3.99
C TYR A 36 -2.78 -4.26 -5.30
N ASP A 37 -3.45 -3.67 -6.29
CA ASP A 37 -3.65 -4.28 -7.60
C ASP A 37 -2.32 -4.61 -8.27
N VAL A 38 -1.36 -3.67 -8.24
CA VAL A 38 -0.01 -3.92 -8.80
C VAL A 38 0.69 -5.07 -8.07
N VAL A 39 0.60 -5.12 -6.74
CA VAL A 39 1.18 -6.23 -5.95
C VAL A 39 0.56 -7.56 -6.35
N VAL A 40 -0.77 -7.62 -6.49
CA VAL A 40 -1.48 -8.84 -6.92
C VAL A 40 -1.06 -9.26 -8.32
N VAL A 41 -0.92 -8.31 -9.25
CA VAL A 41 -0.46 -8.58 -10.62
C VAL A 41 0.97 -9.13 -10.64
N ILE A 42 1.87 -8.60 -9.81
CA ILE A 42 3.23 -9.12 -9.70
C ILE A 42 3.23 -10.56 -9.15
N ILE A 43 2.44 -10.82 -8.11
CA ILE A 43 2.33 -12.16 -7.51
C ILE A 43 1.72 -13.15 -8.51
N SER A 44 0.69 -12.76 -9.26
CA SER A 44 0.05 -13.62 -10.25
C SER A 44 0.94 -13.86 -11.47
N ALA A 45 1.65 -12.85 -11.97
CA ALA A 45 2.63 -13.02 -13.03
C ALA A 45 3.77 -13.94 -12.59
N GLY A 46 4.27 -13.76 -11.37
CA GLY A 46 5.28 -14.64 -10.77
C GLY A 46 4.78 -16.07 -10.65
N SER A 47 3.56 -16.29 -10.14
CA SER A 47 3.00 -17.64 -9.98
C SER A 47 2.80 -18.34 -11.32
N VAL A 48 2.30 -17.64 -12.34
CA VAL A 48 2.15 -18.18 -13.70
C VAL A 48 3.51 -18.56 -14.28
N TYR A 49 4.53 -17.72 -14.11
CA TYR A 49 5.89 -18.04 -14.56
C TYR A 49 6.44 -19.30 -13.88
N PHE A 50 6.28 -19.43 -12.56
CA PHE A 50 6.70 -20.62 -11.83
C PHE A 50 5.93 -21.88 -12.25
N ILE A 51 4.63 -21.77 -12.55
CA ILE A 51 3.84 -22.92 -13.02
C ILE A 51 4.30 -23.38 -14.42
N LEU A 52 4.59 -22.43 -15.32
CA LEU A 52 4.89 -22.74 -16.73
C LEU A 52 6.35 -23.11 -16.98
N PHE A 53 7.28 -22.53 -16.23
CA PHE A 53 8.72 -22.64 -16.48
C PHE A 53 9.52 -23.15 -15.27
N GLY A 54 8.86 -23.41 -14.14
CA GLY A 54 9.48 -23.84 -12.90
C GLY A 54 9.90 -25.31 -12.90
N ASN A 55 10.96 -25.64 -13.65
CA ASN A 55 11.72 -26.89 -13.45
C ASN A 55 12.68 -26.78 -12.25
N SER A 56 12.28 -26.11 -11.17
CA SER A 56 13.17 -25.77 -10.07
C SER A 56 12.68 -26.32 -8.74
N THR A 57 13.57 -27.05 -8.08
CA THR A 57 13.54 -27.50 -6.67
C THR A 57 13.67 -26.32 -5.68
N GLN A 58 13.24 -25.12 -6.06
CA GLN A 58 13.23 -23.95 -5.18
C GLN A 58 12.02 -24.05 -4.23
N THR A 59 12.22 -24.72 -3.10
CA THR A 59 11.27 -24.69 -1.99
C THR A 59 11.38 -23.35 -1.27
N ILE A 60 10.38 -22.49 -1.46
CA ILE A 60 10.19 -21.33 -0.57
C ILE A 60 9.64 -21.87 0.75
N THR A 61 10.41 -21.75 1.82
CA THR A 61 9.96 -22.04 3.17
C THR A 61 8.82 -21.12 3.55
N LEU A 62 7.81 -21.67 4.23
CA LEU A 62 6.60 -20.93 4.63
C LEU A 62 6.95 -19.67 5.46
N GLU A 63 8.02 -19.74 6.25
CA GLU A 63 8.57 -18.60 7.00
C GLU A 63 8.95 -17.41 6.11
N HIS A 64 9.59 -17.65 4.97
CA HIS A 64 9.95 -16.58 4.03
C HIS A 64 8.71 -15.95 3.41
N ALA A 65 7.71 -16.75 3.06
CA ALA A 65 6.44 -16.24 2.54
C ALA A 65 5.73 -15.32 3.55
N PHE A 66 5.68 -15.72 4.83
CA PHE A 66 5.11 -14.88 5.88
C PHE A 66 5.90 -13.58 6.10
N ASN A 67 7.24 -13.64 6.07
CA ASN A 67 8.07 -12.45 6.18
C ASN A 67 7.84 -11.47 5.02
N TYR A 68 7.78 -11.96 3.77
CA TYR A 68 7.47 -11.11 2.62
C TYR A 68 6.06 -10.50 2.69
N ALA A 69 5.06 -11.27 3.15
CA ALA A 69 3.72 -10.75 3.38
C ALA A 69 3.72 -9.64 4.45
N LEU A 70 4.45 -9.83 5.55
CA LEU A 70 4.59 -8.83 6.61
C LEU A 70 5.26 -7.55 6.07
N TYR A 71 6.33 -7.67 5.29
CA TYR A 71 6.98 -6.52 4.65
C TYR A 71 6.05 -5.78 3.68
N LEU A 72 5.27 -6.49 2.87
CA LEU A 72 4.25 -5.89 1.99
C LEU A 72 3.19 -5.12 2.77
N VAL A 73 2.71 -5.68 3.89
CA VAL A 73 1.75 -5.01 4.77
C VAL A 73 2.37 -3.76 5.41
N MET A 74 3.64 -3.82 5.83
CA MET A 74 4.35 -2.65 6.36
C MET A 74 4.55 -1.56 5.30
N PHE A 75 4.75 -1.93 4.04
CA PHE A 75 4.97 -1.00 2.94
C PHE A 75 3.72 -0.16 2.60
N ARG A 76 2.53 -0.64 2.98
CA ARG A 76 1.28 0.15 2.90
C ARG A 76 1.39 1.51 3.57
N TYR A 77 2.00 1.58 4.76
CA TYR A 77 2.02 2.80 5.57
C TYR A 77 2.81 3.96 4.95
N PRO A 78 4.04 3.78 4.42
CA PRO A 78 4.73 4.85 3.72
C PRO A 78 4.01 5.25 2.43
N VAL A 79 3.47 4.30 1.66
CA VAL A 79 2.71 4.61 0.43
C VAL A 79 1.50 5.50 0.75
N GLU A 80 0.75 5.17 1.80
CA GLU A 80 -0.39 5.96 2.27
C GLU A 80 0.02 7.35 2.77
N TYR A 81 1.15 7.46 3.47
CA TYR A 81 1.67 8.74 3.94
C TYR A 81 2.11 9.64 2.79
N PHE A 82 2.83 9.09 1.81
CA PHE A 82 3.25 9.84 0.63
C PHE A 82 2.07 10.26 -0.23
N SER A 83 1.06 9.39 -0.41
CA SER A 83 -0.14 9.74 -1.18
C SER A 83 -0.94 10.85 -0.49
N LEU A 84 -1.13 10.78 0.83
CA LEU A 84 -1.77 11.85 1.59
C LEU A 84 -1.02 13.18 1.46
N ARG A 85 0.30 13.17 1.62
CA ARG A 85 1.13 14.38 1.52
C ARG A 85 1.15 14.96 0.10
N TYR A 86 1.08 14.10 -0.92
CA TYR A 86 0.99 14.53 -2.31
C TYR A 86 -0.33 15.24 -2.58
N TYR A 87 -1.47 14.59 -2.27
CA TYR A 87 -2.78 15.20 -2.53
C TYR A 87 -3.05 16.43 -1.66
N ASP A 88 -2.54 16.49 -0.43
CA ASP A 88 -2.59 17.67 0.44
C ASP A 88 -1.83 18.87 -0.14
N LYS A 89 -0.79 18.65 -0.96
CA LYS A 89 -0.06 19.73 -1.65
C LYS A 89 -0.64 20.11 -3.00
N THR A 90 -1.39 19.21 -3.63
CA THR A 90 -1.78 19.35 -5.05
C THR A 90 -3.25 19.76 -5.22
N LEU A 91 -4.06 19.68 -4.16
CA LEU A 91 -5.52 19.81 -4.17
C LEU A 91 -5.99 20.84 -3.14
#